data_AF-A0A7J8Y3K7-F1
#
_entry.id   AF-A0A7J8Y3K7-F1
#
_cell.length_a   1.000
_cell.length_b   1.000
_cell.length_c   1.000
_cell.angle_alpha   90.00
_cell.angle_beta   90.00
_cell.angle_gamma   90.00
#
_symmetry.space_group_name_H-M   'P 1'
#
loop_
_entity.id
_entity.type
_entity.pdbx_description
1 polymer ?
#
loop_
_entity_poly.entity_id
_entity_poly.type
_entity_poly.pdbx_seq_one_letter_code
_entity_poly.pdbx_strand_id
1 'polypeptide(L)'
;MGWWGVVFKGDISQVSDILAIGLTTGYLGSVTTFSGWNQKMLDLSVDGHWVQAILGFLIGLFLVAYSIIFGIETAKGFRWILKKLNTRPEKGVPSCNCNWTLNSSRRHLVAMVILLLVLGVLLSVSGLLLKEEFSSGSSGAQLWLACLVGPFGVWIRWFLARLNGRGLGKSGILRWLPFGTLITNVSAACIMAGLSTIEKSVNIKNFDTVANGIQLGFLGCLSTVSTFIAEFNAMRESKHPWRAYLYASTTMGISFVLGILIYNVPVWTKGFA
;
A
#
# COMPACT_ATOMS: atom_id res chain seq x y z
N MET A 1 10.00 0.30 2.51
CA MET A 1 10.00 1.47 1.59
C MET A 1 11.35 2.18 1.51
N GLY A 2 11.98 2.60 2.62
CA GLY A 2 13.26 3.35 2.58
C GLY A 2 14.40 2.68 1.81
N TRP A 3 14.58 1.36 1.95
CA TRP A 3 15.58 0.59 1.21
C TRP A 3 15.31 0.56 -0.30
N TRP A 4 14.31 -0.22 -0.72
CA TRP A 4 14.08 -0.47 -2.15
C TRP A 4 13.28 0.62 -2.86
N GLY A 5 12.43 1.35 -2.15
CA GLY A 5 11.59 2.41 -2.72
C GLY A 5 12.27 3.77 -2.80
N VAL A 6 13.33 4.00 -2.03
CA VAL A 6 14.05 5.29 -1.99
C VAL A 6 15.52 5.11 -2.34
N VAL A 7 16.30 4.41 -1.50
CA VAL A 7 17.77 4.39 -1.62
C VAL A 7 18.26 3.54 -2.79
N PHE A 8 17.73 2.34 -2.99
CA PHE A 8 18.18 1.37 -4.00
C PHE A 8 17.30 1.34 -5.25
N LYS A 9 16.26 2.16 -5.33
CA LYS A 9 15.30 2.14 -6.45
C LYS A 9 15.98 2.32 -7.82
N GLY A 10 16.93 3.26 -7.91
CA GLY A 10 17.68 3.52 -9.14
C GLY A 10 18.62 2.38 -9.54
N ASP A 11 19.24 1.71 -8.57
CA ASP A 11 20.11 0.55 -8.84
C ASP A 11 19.26 -0.63 -9.35
N ILE A 12 18.06 -0.83 -8.79
CA ILE A 12 17.13 -1.89 -9.23
C ILE A 12 16.59 -1.57 -10.64
N SER A 13 16.27 -0.30 -10.93
CA SER A 13 15.76 0.08 -12.26
C SER A 13 16.80 -0.11 -13.36
N GLN A 14 18.10 0.04 -13.05
CA GLN A 14 19.18 -0.27 -13.99
C GLN A 14 19.21 -1.75 -14.39
N VAL A 15 18.75 -2.66 -13.52
CA VAL A 15 18.62 -4.09 -13.82
C VAL A 15 17.30 -4.38 -14.54
N SER A 16 16.19 -3.88 -14.02
CA SER A 16 14.87 -4.01 -14.64
C SER A 16 13.86 -3.01 -14.07
N ASP A 17 13.30 -2.18 -14.93
CA ASP A 17 12.21 -1.25 -14.58
C ASP A 17 10.96 -2.00 -14.07
N ILE A 18 10.65 -3.16 -14.65
CA ILE A 18 9.49 -3.97 -14.27
C ILE A 18 9.66 -4.46 -12.83
N LEU A 19 10.86 -4.92 -12.47
CA LEU A 19 11.17 -5.35 -11.12
C LEU A 19 11.12 -4.18 -10.13
N ALA A 20 11.68 -3.02 -10.50
CA ALA A 20 11.62 -1.83 -9.66
C ALA A 20 10.17 -1.39 -9.38
N ILE A 21 9.32 -1.36 -10.41
CA ILE A 21 7.89 -1.02 -10.26
C ILE A 21 7.15 -2.08 -9.44
N GLY A 22 7.34 -3.37 -9.75
CA GLY A 22 6.69 -4.48 -9.05
C GLY A 22 7.04 -4.52 -7.56
N LEU A 23 8.30 -4.30 -7.21
CA LEU A 23 8.75 -4.31 -5.82
C LEU A 23 8.32 -3.05 -5.06
N THR A 24 8.50 -1.87 -5.65
CA THR A 24 8.31 -0.59 -4.95
C THR A 24 6.87 -0.10 -4.93
N THR A 25 6.14 -0.32 -6.02
CA THR A 25 4.73 0.05 -6.13
C THR A 25 3.84 -1.15 -5.83
N GLY A 26 4.13 -2.33 -6.36
CA GLY A 26 3.31 -3.53 -6.15
C GLY A 26 3.42 -4.07 -4.72
N TYR A 27 4.52 -4.77 -4.43
CA TYR A 27 4.74 -5.48 -3.16
C TYR A 27 4.74 -4.54 -1.95
N LEU A 28 5.67 -3.57 -1.91
CA LEU A 28 5.79 -2.67 -0.75
C LEU A 28 4.50 -1.91 -0.47
N GLY A 29 3.77 -1.52 -1.52
CA GLY A 29 2.47 -0.87 -1.43
C GLY A 29 1.39 -1.71 -0.74
N SER A 30 1.46 -3.04 -0.90
CA SER A 30 0.43 -3.99 -0.45
C SER A 30 0.69 -4.58 0.94
N VAL A 31 1.90 -4.38 1.49
CA VAL A 31 2.25 -4.80 2.87
C VAL A 31 1.60 -3.90 3.92
N THR A 32 1.24 -2.67 3.54
CA THR A 32 0.68 -1.68 4.46
C THR A 32 -0.67 -1.20 3.96
N THR A 33 -1.67 -1.12 4.84
CA THR A 33 -3.03 -0.69 4.49
C THR A 33 -3.41 0.59 5.22
N PHE A 34 -3.86 1.59 4.47
CA PHE A 34 -4.38 2.84 5.04
C PHE A 34 -5.86 2.68 5.44
N SER A 35 -6.65 2.00 4.63
CA SER A 35 -8.08 1.79 4.90
C SER A 35 -8.28 1.04 6.21
N GLY A 36 -7.49 -0.02 6.47
CA GLY A 36 -7.54 -0.77 7.73
C GLY A 36 -7.17 0.07 8.95
N TRP A 37 -6.16 0.94 8.81
CA TRP A 37 -5.81 1.90 9.86
C TRP A 37 -6.97 2.86 10.15
N ASN A 38 -7.56 3.46 9.11
CA ASN A 38 -8.71 4.36 9.25
C ASN A 38 -9.92 3.65 9.89
N GLN A 39 -10.22 2.42 9.46
CA GLN A 39 -11.32 1.63 10.03
C GLN A 39 -11.12 1.36 11.52
N LYS A 40 -9.89 1.09 11.97
CA LYS A 40 -9.61 0.98 13.41
C LYS A 40 -9.81 2.26 14.19
N MET A 41 -9.57 3.42 13.58
CA MET A 41 -9.90 4.69 14.25
C MET A 41 -11.41 4.90 14.33
N LEU A 42 -12.17 4.47 13.31
CA LEU A 42 -13.63 4.51 13.32
C LEU A 42 -14.22 3.58 14.38
N ASP A 43 -13.73 2.35 14.49
CA ASP A 43 -14.13 1.38 15.54
C ASP A 43 -13.94 1.99 16.94
N LEU A 44 -12.76 2.56 17.22
CA LEU A 44 -12.49 3.24 18.50
C LEU A 44 -13.47 4.40 18.76
N SER A 45 -13.83 5.17 17.73
CA SER A 45 -14.79 6.26 17.86
C SER A 45 -16.23 5.77 18.09
N VAL A 46 -16.62 4.63 17.50
CA VAL A 46 -17.92 3.99 17.78
C VAL A 46 -18.00 3.58 19.24
N ASP A 47 -16.93 3.01 19.79
CA ASP A 47 -16.84 2.56 21.19
C ASP A 47 -16.71 3.72 22.20
N GLY A 48 -16.76 4.98 21.75
CA GLY A 48 -16.64 6.17 22.60
C GLY A 48 -15.20 6.58 22.93
N HIS A 49 -14.19 5.85 22.44
CA HIS A 49 -12.76 6.12 22.66
C HIS A 49 -12.21 7.18 21.70
N TRP A 50 -12.86 8.35 21.60
CA TRP A 50 -12.51 9.43 20.69
C TRP A 50 -11.08 9.95 20.84
N VAL A 51 -10.61 10.08 22.08
CA VAL A 51 -9.24 10.52 22.35
C VAL A 51 -8.24 9.50 21.79
N GLN A 52 -8.52 8.20 21.92
CA GLN A 52 -7.65 7.14 21.38
C GLN A 52 -7.67 7.13 19.85
N ALA A 53 -8.82 7.39 19.21
CA ALA A 53 -8.90 7.51 17.75
C ALA A 53 -8.04 8.69 17.23
N ILE A 54 -8.14 9.86 17.87
CA ILE A 54 -7.34 11.04 17.49
C ILE A 54 -5.85 10.79 17.75
N LEU A 55 -5.50 10.28 18.94
CA LEU A 55 -4.13 9.94 19.28
C LEU A 55 -3.58 8.84 18.36
N GLY A 56 -4.41 7.89 17.92
CA GLY A 56 -4.03 6.84 16.99
C GLY A 56 -3.64 7.38 15.62
N PHE A 57 -4.32 8.41 15.11
CA PHE A 57 -3.86 9.13 13.91
C PHE A 57 -2.52 9.85 14.12
N LEU A 58 -2.38 10.59 15.23
CA LEU A 58 -1.17 11.35 15.52
C LEU A 58 0.04 10.44 15.71
N ILE A 59 -0.05 9.48 16.63
CA ILE A 59 0.99 8.50 16.92
C ILE A 59 1.29 7.66 15.68
N GLY A 60 0.24 7.21 14.97
CA GLY A 60 0.41 6.45 13.73
C GLY A 60 1.19 7.24 12.68
N LEU A 61 0.87 8.52 12.46
CA LEU A 61 1.62 9.39 11.54
C LEU A 61 3.09 9.53 11.96
N PHE A 62 3.37 9.75 13.25
CA PHE A 62 4.74 9.82 13.76
C PHE A 62 5.51 8.52 13.53
N LEU A 63 4.90 7.37 13.85
CA LEU A 63 5.51 6.06 13.68
C LEU A 63 5.85 5.76 12.23
N VAL A 64 4.92 6.00 11.30
CA VAL A 64 5.17 5.73 9.87
C VAL A 64 6.20 6.73 9.30
N ALA A 65 6.15 7.99 9.72
CA ALA A 65 7.12 9.01 9.30
C ALA A 65 8.53 8.68 9.79
N TYR A 66 8.66 8.21 11.04
CA TYR A 66 9.96 7.81 11.55
C TYR A 66 10.45 6.50 10.91
N SER A 67 9.55 5.54 10.65
CA SER A 67 9.86 4.27 9.99
C SER A 67 10.52 4.46 8.62
N ILE A 68 10.03 5.40 7.79
CA ILE A 68 10.67 5.65 6.50
C ILE A 68 12.04 6.31 6.64
N ILE A 69 12.21 7.26 7.58
CA ILE A 69 13.49 7.91 7.86
C ILE A 69 14.52 6.87 8.30
N PHE A 70 14.17 6.06 9.30
CA PHE A 70 15.00 4.95 9.78
C PHE A 70 15.36 3.98 8.65
N GLY A 71 14.38 3.64 7.79
CA GLY A 71 14.62 2.82 6.61
C GLY A 71 15.58 3.44 5.59
N ILE A 72 15.60 4.77 5.44
CA ILE A 72 16.52 5.48 4.55
C ILE A 72 17.93 5.52 5.16
N GLU A 73 18.04 5.84 6.45
CA GLU A 73 19.32 5.94 7.16
C GLU A 73 20.06 4.60 7.20
N THR A 74 19.35 3.52 7.57
CA THR A 74 19.92 2.16 7.57
C THR A 74 20.36 1.73 6.17
N ALA A 75 19.59 2.05 5.13
CA ALA A 75 19.96 1.74 3.74
C ALA A 75 21.18 2.53 3.26
N LYS A 76 21.30 3.81 3.64
CA LYS A 76 22.50 4.63 3.35
C LYS A 76 23.73 4.08 4.06
N GLY A 77 23.60 3.69 5.33
CA GLY A 77 24.65 3.04 6.10
C GLY A 77 25.12 1.75 5.43
N PHE A 78 24.18 0.91 4.99
CA PHE A 78 24.50 -0.32 4.25
C PHE A 78 25.21 -0.05 2.93
N ARG A 79 24.76 0.93 2.13
CA ARG A 79 25.44 1.36 0.90
C ARG A 79 26.87 1.82 1.17
N TRP A 80 27.09 2.56 2.26
CA TRP A 80 28.43 3.00 2.66
C TRP A 80 29.33 1.81 3.03
N ILE A 81 28.82 0.83 3.79
CA ILE A 81 29.54 -0.40 4.12
C ILE A 81 29.95 -1.15 2.84
N LEU A 82 29.02 -1.34 1.90
CA LEU A 82 29.29 -2.00 0.62
C LEU A 82 30.40 -1.29 -0.18
N LYS A 83 30.35 0.04 -0.27
CA LYS A 83 31.41 0.82 -0.93
C LYS A 83 32.76 0.60 -0.24
N LYS A 84 32.81 0.67 1.09
CA LYS A 84 34.04 0.47 1.87
C LYS A 84 34.63 -0.94 1.69
N LEU A 85 33.79 -1.97 1.61
CA LEU A 85 34.23 -3.34 1.33
C LEU A 85 34.81 -3.47 -0.09
N ASN A 86 34.18 -2.85 -1.08
CA ASN A 86 34.67 -2.85 -2.47
C ASN A 86 35.92 -1.96 -2.69
N THR A 87 36.31 -1.11 -1.73
CA THR A 87 37.51 -0.26 -1.82
C THR A 87 38.74 -0.92 -1.21
N ARG A 88 38.65 -2.17 -0.72
CA ARG A 88 39.84 -2.96 -0.35
C ARG A 88 40.60 -3.33 -1.63
N PRO A 89 41.93 -3.12 -1.70
CA PRO A 89 42.68 -3.32 -2.94
C PRO A 89 42.87 -4.82 -3.19
N GLU A 90 42.01 -5.43 -4.00
CA GLU A 90 42.35 -6.70 -4.64
C GLU A 90 43.18 -6.41 -5.90
N LYS A 91 44.39 -6.98 -5.89
CA LYS A 91 45.28 -7.10 -7.03
C LYS A 91 44.52 -7.74 -8.19
N GLY A 92 44.46 -7.04 -9.32
CA GLY A 92 44.28 -7.62 -10.65
C GLY A 92 43.14 -8.65 -10.78
N VAL A 93 41.90 -8.23 -10.58
CA VAL A 93 40.74 -8.95 -11.13
C VAL A 93 40.34 -8.21 -12.41
N PRO A 94 40.24 -8.89 -13.57
CA PRO A 94 39.86 -8.22 -14.80
C PRO A 94 38.50 -7.57 -14.58
N SER A 95 38.37 -6.33 -15.04
CA SER A 95 37.10 -5.62 -15.07
C SER A 95 36.09 -6.46 -15.86
N CYS A 96 35.32 -7.28 -15.15
CA CYS A 96 34.05 -7.75 -15.63
C CYS A 96 33.15 -6.52 -15.67
N ASN A 97 33.31 -5.72 -16.73
CA ASN A 97 32.25 -4.93 -17.33
C ASN A 97 31.20 -5.93 -17.82
N CYS A 98 30.55 -6.59 -16.87
CA CYS A 98 29.25 -7.17 -17.06
C CYS A 98 28.32 -5.98 -17.23
N ASN A 99 28.29 -5.43 -18.44
CA ASN A 99 27.12 -4.74 -18.96
C ASN A 99 25.98 -5.76 -18.93
N TRP A 100 25.43 -6.00 -17.74
CA TRP A 100 24.15 -6.64 -17.53
C TRP A 100 23.03 -5.67 -17.92
N THR A 101 23.22 -4.96 -19.02
CA THR A 101 22.11 -4.47 -19.82
C THR A 101 21.47 -5.72 -20.40
N LEU A 102 20.60 -6.35 -19.61
CA LEU A 102 19.68 -7.41 -20.00
C LEU A 102 18.63 -6.84 -20.98
N ASN A 103 19.07 -6.13 -22.01
CA ASN A 103 18.25 -5.53 -23.04
C ASN A 103 17.98 -6.58 -24.13
N SER A 104 17.37 -7.70 -23.73
CA SER A 104 16.82 -8.69 -24.63
C SER A 104 15.32 -8.73 -24.37
N SER A 105 14.53 -8.11 -25.25
CA SER A 105 13.06 -8.12 -25.18
C SER A 105 12.50 -9.54 -25.01
N ARG A 106 13.21 -10.56 -25.51
CA ARG A 106 12.89 -11.97 -25.35
C ARG A 106 13.03 -12.45 -23.89
N ARG A 107 14.04 -12.01 -23.14
CA ARG A 107 14.21 -12.35 -21.72
C ARG A 107 13.17 -11.66 -20.84
N HIS A 108 12.82 -10.41 -21.14
CA HIS A 108 11.71 -9.71 -20.47
C HIS A 108 10.37 -10.40 -20.73
N LEU A 109 10.11 -10.83 -21.97
CA LEU A 109 8.92 -11.60 -22.31
C LEU A 109 8.88 -12.93 -21.54
N VAL A 110 9.99 -13.68 -21.52
CA VAL A 110 10.08 -14.94 -20.75
C VAL A 110 9.84 -14.70 -19.25
N ALA A 111 10.43 -13.66 -18.67
CA ALA A 111 10.21 -13.30 -17.27
C ALA A 111 8.74 -12.92 -17.00
N MET A 112 8.10 -12.16 -17.88
CA MET A 112 6.67 -11.85 -17.77
C MET A 112 5.81 -13.12 -17.85
N VAL A 113 6.09 -14.02 -18.79
CA VAL A 113 5.37 -15.30 -18.91
C VAL A 113 5.53 -16.14 -17.65
N ILE A 114 6.75 -16.25 -17.11
CA ILE A 114 6.99 -16.96 -15.85
C ILE A 114 6.20 -16.34 -14.70
N LEU A 115 6.22 -15.01 -14.56
CA LEU A 115 5.48 -14.31 -13.50
C LEU A 115 3.96 -14.49 -13.64
N LEU A 116 3.43 -14.51 -14.87
CA LEU A 116 2.02 -14.77 -15.14
C LEU A 116 1.64 -16.22 -14.83
N LEU A 117 2.51 -17.19 -15.14
CA LEU A 117 2.32 -18.59 -14.77
C LEU A 117 2.32 -18.77 -13.25
N VAL A 118 3.28 -18.16 -12.55
CA VAL A 118 3.35 -18.19 -11.08
C VAL A 118 2.09 -17.54 -10.49
N LEU A 119 1.66 -16.39 -11.00
CA LEU A 119 0.40 -15.76 -10.57
C LEU A 119 -0.81 -16.67 -10.82
N GLY A 120 -0.89 -17.30 -11.99
CA GLY A 120 -1.97 -18.24 -12.33
C GLY A 120 -2.02 -19.44 -11.38
N VAL A 121 -0.86 -20.01 -11.04
CA VAL A 121 -0.77 -21.09 -10.05
C VAL A 121 -1.21 -20.61 -8.67
N LEU A 122 -0.71 -19.46 -8.20
CA LEU A 122 -1.08 -18.91 -6.88
C LEU A 122 -2.58 -18.60 -6.78
N LEU A 123 -3.17 -18.03 -7.83
CA LEU A 123 -4.61 -17.78 -7.90
C LEU A 123 -5.41 -19.08 -7.94
N SER A 124 -4.95 -20.08 -8.69
CA SER A 124 -5.62 -21.38 -8.76
C SER A 124 -5.60 -22.10 -7.41
N VAL A 125 -4.45 -22.14 -6.73
CA VAL A 125 -4.30 -22.71 -5.39
C VAL A 125 -5.18 -21.96 -4.39
N SER A 126 -5.18 -20.62 -4.43
CA SER A 126 -6.04 -19.81 -3.56
C SER A 126 -7.53 -20.09 -3.81
N GLY A 127 -7.95 -20.32 -5.06
CA GLY A 127 -9.32 -20.68 -5.39
C GLY A 127 -9.74 -22.06 -4.90
N LEU A 128 -8.85 -23.04 -4.99
CA LEU A 128 -9.10 -24.40 -4.49
C LEU A 128 -9.21 -24.40 -2.95
N LEU A 129 -8.27 -23.76 -2.26
CA LEU A 129 -8.27 -23.68 -0.80
C LEU A 129 -9.41 -22.80 -0.27
N LEU A 130 -9.80 -21.75 -0.99
CA LEU A 130 -11.02 -20.99 -0.69
C LEU A 130 -12.24 -21.91 -0.71
N LYS A 131 -12.41 -22.72 -1.77
CA LYS A 131 -13.56 -23.61 -1.89
C LYS A 131 -13.62 -24.62 -0.74
N GLU A 132 -12.48 -25.20 -0.38
CA GLU A 132 -12.36 -26.16 0.72
C GLU A 132 -12.69 -25.50 2.07
N GLU A 133 -12.04 -24.39 2.41
CA GLU A 133 -12.23 -23.71 3.70
C GLU A 133 -13.60 -23.04 3.83
N PHE A 134 -14.19 -22.60 2.73
CA PHE A 134 -15.55 -22.06 2.74
C PHE A 134 -16.57 -23.18 3.01
N SER A 135 -16.33 -24.38 2.49
CA SER A 135 -17.19 -25.55 2.74
C SER A 135 -17.05 -26.09 4.17
N SER A 136 -15.87 -25.98 4.77
CA SER A 136 -15.63 -26.37 6.17
C SER A 136 -16.16 -25.32 7.18
N GLY A 137 -16.55 -24.13 6.70
CA GLY A 137 -16.98 -23.02 7.55
C GLY A 137 -15.83 -22.41 8.37
N SER A 138 -14.59 -22.60 7.93
CA SER A 138 -13.37 -22.11 8.56
C SER A 138 -13.16 -20.63 8.29
N SER A 139 -12.55 -19.93 9.26
CA SER A 139 -12.12 -18.53 9.09
C SER A 139 -10.97 -18.38 8.09
N GLY A 140 -10.31 -19.47 7.68
CA GLY A 140 -9.26 -19.45 6.66
C GLY A 140 -9.75 -19.01 5.28
N ALA A 141 -11.04 -19.19 4.97
CA ALA A 141 -11.63 -18.83 3.68
C ALA A 141 -11.43 -17.34 3.34
N GLN A 142 -11.53 -16.43 4.31
CA GLN A 142 -11.33 -15.00 4.06
C GLN A 142 -9.90 -14.67 3.59
N LEU A 143 -8.89 -15.42 4.05
CA LEU A 143 -7.48 -15.22 3.68
C LEU A 143 -7.25 -15.64 2.23
N TRP A 144 -7.78 -16.80 1.83
CA TRP A 144 -7.67 -17.29 0.46
C TRP A 144 -8.45 -16.41 -0.52
N LEU A 145 -9.63 -15.93 -0.11
CA LEU A 145 -10.37 -14.91 -0.87
C LEU A 145 -9.54 -13.63 -1.01
N ALA A 146 -8.92 -13.15 0.07
CA ALA A 146 -8.04 -11.98 0.03
C ALA A 146 -6.89 -12.13 -0.97
N CYS A 147 -6.26 -13.31 -1.04
CA CYS A 147 -5.22 -13.62 -2.04
C CYS A 147 -5.75 -13.55 -3.48
N LEU A 148 -6.99 -13.96 -3.73
CA LEU A 148 -7.62 -13.89 -5.07
C LEU A 148 -7.92 -12.45 -5.49
N VAL A 149 -8.43 -11.64 -4.57
CA VAL A 149 -8.93 -10.28 -4.91
C VAL A 149 -7.88 -9.19 -4.75
N GLY A 150 -6.79 -9.44 -4.00
CA GLY A 150 -5.69 -8.50 -3.77
C GLY A 150 -5.05 -7.93 -5.04
N PRO A 151 -4.72 -8.75 -6.07
CA PRO A 151 -4.11 -8.26 -7.31
C PRO A 151 -4.91 -7.15 -8.01
N PHE A 152 -6.25 -7.20 -7.96
CA PHE A 152 -7.09 -6.15 -8.55
C PHE A 152 -6.89 -4.80 -7.84
N GLY A 153 -6.75 -4.81 -6.51
CA GLY A 153 -6.46 -3.62 -5.73
C GLY A 153 -5.12 -2.99 -6.14
N VAL A 154 -4.09 -3.82 -6.32
CA VAL A 154 -2.77 -3.38 -6.78
C VAL A 154 -2.84 -2.77 -8.18
N TRP A 155 -3.54 -3.40 -9.11
CA TRP A 155 -3.65 -2.91 -10.49
C TRP A 155 -4.37 -1.57 -10.58
N ILE A 156 -5.49 -1.41 -9.85
CA ILE A 156 -6.21 -0.14 -9.77
C ILE A 156 -5.31 0.93 -9.13
N ARG A 157 -4.64 0.61 -8.02
CA ARG A 157 -3.74 1.55 -7.35
C ARG A 157 -2.59 1.99 -8.26
N TRP A 158 -1.96 1.05 -8.97
CA TRP A 158 -0.92 1.35 -9.94
C TRP A 158 -1.42 2.22 -11.11
N PHE A 159 -2.62 1.92 -11.61
CA PHE A 159 -3.24 2.72 -12.67
C PHE A 159 -3.50 4.16 -12.20
N LEU A 160 -4.09 4.33 -11.02
CA LEU A 160 -4.38 5.64 -10.44
C LEU A 160 -3.12 6.41 -10.03
N ALA A 161 -2.04 5.73 -9.64
CA ALA A 161 -0.75 6.37 -9.34
C ALA A 161 -0.19 7.19 -10.52
N ARG A 162 -0.61 6.91 -11.77
CA ARG A 162 -0.27 7.73 -12.94
C ARG A 162 -0.79 9.16 -12.85
N LEU A 163 -1.75 9.44 -11.98
CA LEU A 163 -2.30 10.77 -11.71
C LEU A 163 -1.42 11.58 -10.74
N ASN A 164 -0.53 10.93 -9.99
CA ASN A 164 0.38 11.61 -9.07
C ASN A 164 1.29 12.55 -9.87
N GLY A 165 1.37 13.83 -9.45
CA GLY A 165 2.20 14.83 -10.11
C GLY A 165 1.59 15.49 -11.35
N ARG A 166 0.38 15.10 -11.79
CA ARG A 166 -0.26 15.72 -12.98
C ARG A 166 -0.87 17.09 -12.68
N GLY A 167 -1.42 17.27 -11.48
CA GLY A 167 -2.24 18.43 -11.12
C GLY A 167 -3.65 18.40 -11.72
N LEU A 168 -4.46 19.39 -11.36
CA LEU A 168 -5.83 19.60 -11.80
C LEU A 168 -5.90 20.56 -12.99
N GLY A 169 -6.74 20.20 -13.97
CA GLY A 169 -7.02 21.02 -15.16
C GLY A 169 -5.83 21.19 -16.11
N LYS A 170 -6.04 21.96 -17.19
CA LYS A 170 -4.98 22.25 -18.18
C LYS A 170 -3.81 23.07 -17.61
N SER A 171 -4.06 23.81 -16.54
CA SER A 171 -3.07 24.66 -15.86
C SER A 171 -2.16 23.88 -14.89
N GLY A 172 -2.51 22.64 -14.53
CA GLY A 172 -1.69 21.83 -13.60
C GLY A 172 -1.69 22.39 -12.17
N ILE A 173 -2.82 22.94 -11.73
CA ILE A 173 -2.99 23.45 -10.36
C ILE A 173 -2.82 22.28 -9.37
N LEU A 174 -2.15 22.48 -8.23
CA LEU A 174 -1.86 21.40 -7.27
C LEU A 174 -1.02 20.22 -7.82
N ARG A 175 -0.11 20.46 -8.78
CA ARG A 175 0.87 19.45 -9.24
C ARG A 175 1.69 18.78 -8.13
N TRP A 176 1.85 19.45 -7.00
CA TRP A 176 2.55 18.90 -5.84
C TRP A 176 1.76 17.79 -5.11
N LEU A 177 0.44 17.70 -5.32
CA LEU A 177 -0.44 16.77 -4.61
C LEU A 177 -0.47 15.40 -5.33
N PRO A 178 -0.21 14.28 -4.61
CA PRO A 178 -0.35 12.93 -5.16
C PRO A 178 -1.81 12.49 -5.24
N PHE A 179 -2.52 12.91 -6.30
CA PHE A 179 -3.96 12.63 -6.47
C PHE A 179 -4.31 11.15 -6.53
N GLY A 180 -3.52 10.33 -7.21
CA GLY A 180 -3.73 8.88 -7.29
C GLY A 180 -3.69 8.21 -5.92
N THR A 181 -2.67 8.50 -5.12
CA THR A 181 -2.55 7.97 -3.74
C THR A 181 -3.69 8.48 -2.85
N LEU A 182 -4.06 9.75 -2.98
CA LEU A 182 -5.19 10.31 -2.23
C LEU A 182 -6.51 9.61 -2.58
N ILE A 183 -6.82 9.49 -3.88
CA ILE A 183 -8.06 8.85 -4.36
C ILE A 183 -8.13 7.40 -3.92
N THR A 184 -7.04 6.64 -4.08
CA THR A 184 -6.99 5.22 -3.69
C THR A 184 -7.19 5.02 -2.19
N ASN A 185 -6.52 5.81 -1.34
CA ASN A 185 -6.68 5.73 0.11
C ASN A 185 -8.09 6.11 0.58
N VAL A 186 -8.61 7.25 0.11
CA VAL A 186 -9.95 7.74 0.51
C VAL A 186 -11.04 6.80 0.02
N SER A 187 -10.99 6.35 -1.25
CA SER A 187 -11.99 5.43 -1.80
C SER A 187 -11.97 4.08 -1.09
N ALA A 188 -10.79 3.50 -0.85
CA ALA A 188 -10.68 2.24 -0.12
C ALA A 188 -11.20 2.36 1.32
N ALA A 189 -10.93 3.48 2.00
CA ALA A 189 -11.45 3.74 3.34
C ALA A 189 -12.99 3.86 3.36
N CYS A 190 -13.57 4.54 2.37
CA CYS A 190 -15.04 4.67 2.26
C CYS A 190 -15.71 3.32 1.97
N ILE A 191 -15.15 2.52 1.06
CA ILE A 191 -15.69 1.18 0.74
C ILE A 191 -15.52 0.25 1.95
N MET A 192 -14.40 0.35 2.68
CA MET A 192 -14.17 -0.44 3.89
C MET A 192 -15.19 -0.11 4.98
N ALA A 193 -15.44 1.18 5.21
CA ALA A 193 -16.47 1.64 6.14
C ALA A 193 -17.86 1.13 5.73
N GLY A 194 -18.20 1.22 4.44
CA GLY A 194 -19.48 0.74 3.92
C GLY A 194 -19.67 -0.76 4.09
N LEU A 195 -18.65 -1.57 3.79
CA LEU A 195 -18.69 -3.02 4.03
C LEU A 195 -18.84 -3.32 5.52
N SER A 196 -18.08 -2.64 6.39
CA SER A 196 -18.16 -2.81 7.85
C SER A 196 -19.57 -2.49 8.39
N THR A 197 -20.25 -1.48 7.83
CA THR A 197 -21.65 -1.18 8.17
C THR A 197 -22.59 -2.31 7.78
N ILE A 198 -22.40 -2.89 6.58
CA ILE A 198 -23.25 -3.98 6.10
C ILE A 198 -23.00 -5.26 6.90
N GLU A 199 -21.75 -5.57 7.25
CA GLU A 199 -21.39 -6.70 8.12
C GLU A 199 -22.16 -6.61 9.44
N LYS A 200 -22.09 -5.45 10.11
CA LYS A 200 -22.84 -5.18 11.34
C LYS A 200 -24.36 -5.28 11.17
N SER A 201 -24.89 -4.91 10.00
CA SER A 201 -26.34 -4.93 9.76
C SER A 201 -26.87 -6.31 9.39
N VAL A 202 -26.10 -7.13 8.68
CA VAL A 202 -26.55 -8.43 8.15
C VAL A 202 -26.26 -9.55 9.15
N ASN A 203 -25.10 -9.52 9.81
CA ASN A 203 -24.68 -10.50 10.82
C ASN A 203 -24.81 -11.96 10.34
N ILE A 204 -24.37 -12.23 9.10
CA ILE A 204 -24.35 -13.57 8.50
C ILE A 204 -22.90 -13.96 8.25
N LYS A 205 -22.46 -15.05 8.88
CA LYS A 205 -21.08 -15.56 8.81
C LYS A 205 -20.52 -15.67 7.37
N ASN A 206 -21.33 -16.12 6.41
CA ASN A 206 -20.91 -16.24 5.01
C ASN A 206 -20.67 -14.87 4.37
N PHE A 207 -21.51 -13.89 4.69
CA PHE A 207 -21.33 -12.52 4.23
C PHE A 207 -20.06 -11.92 4.85
N ASP A 208 -19.88 -12.08 6.16
CA ASP A 208 -18.70 -11.58 6.88
C ASP A 208 -17.42 -12.20 6.32
N THR A 209 -17.43 -13.48 5.99
CA THR A 209 -16.26 -14.15 5.37
C THR A 209 -15.89 -13.52 4.03
N VAL A 210 -16.90 -13.22 3.20
CA VAL A 210 -16.69 -12.58 1.89
C VAL A 210 -16.24 -11.13 2.04
N ALA A 211 -16.92 -10.37 2.89
CA ALA A 211 -16.64 -8.96 3.14
C ALA A 211 -15.25 -8.78 3.76
N ASN A 212 -14.87 -9.57 4.77
CA ASN A 212 -13.51 -9.58 5.33
C ASN A 212 -12.44 -9.94 4.29
N GLY A 213 -12.70 -10.90 3.39
CA GLY A 213 -11.77 -11.22 2.31
C GLY A 213 -11.57 -10.05 1.32
N ILE A 214 -12.64 -9.33 0.98
CA ILE A 214 -12.58 -8.12 0.15
C ILE A 214 -11.85 -6.99 0.87
N GLN A 215 -12.15 -6.78 2.16
CA GLN A 215 -11.51 -5.75 2.99
C GLN A 215 -10.00 -6.01 3.12
N LEU A 216 -9.61 -7.25 3.45
CA LEU A 216 -8.22 -7.64 3.64
C LEU A 216 -7.43 -7.64 2.33
N GLY A 217 -7.97 -8.27 1.29
CA GLY A 217 -7.29 -8.42 0.01
C GLY A 217 -7.37 -7.17 -0.84
N PHE A 218 -8.56 -6.88 -1.35
CA PHE A 218 -8.78 -5.85 -2.36
C PHE A 218 -8.54 -4.45 -1.78
N LEU A 219 -9.26 -4.09 -0.71
CA LEU A 219 -9.14 -2.75 -0.11
C LEU A 219 -7.81 -2.54 0.61
N GLY A 220 -7.26 -3.61 1.20
CA GLY A 220 -5.92 -3.62 1.79
C GLY A 220 -4.83 -3.33 0.76
N CYS A 221 -4.90 -3.94 -0.42
CA CYS A 221 -3.92 -3.71 -1.50
C CYS A 221 -4.19 -2.46 -2.35
N LEU A 222 -5.45 -1.99 -2.38
CA LEU A 222 -5.86 -0.76 -3.06
C LEU A 222 -5.40 0.48 -2.30
N SER A 223 -5.47 0.47 -0.97
CA SER A 223 -4.92 1.54 -0.14
C SER A 223 -3.44 1.30 0.17
N THR A 224 -2.74 2.32 0.65
CA THR A 224 -1.33 2.16 1.03
C THR A 224 -0.85 3.24 2.00
N VAL A 225 -0.06 2.82 2.99
CA VAL A 225 0.68 3.73 3.88
C VAL A 225 2.09 3.96 3.36
N SER A 226 2.74 2.94 2.78
CA SER A 226 4.13 3.04 2.33
C SER A 226 4.35 4.07 1.23
N THR A 227 3.43 4.17 0.26
CA THR A 227 3.53 5.19 -0.81
C THR A 227 3.17 6.56 -0.25
N PHE A 228 2.10 6.64 0.53
CA PHE A 228 1.66 7.84 1.22
C PHE A 228 2.80 8.48 2.05
N ILE A 229 3.52 7.68 2.83
CA ILE A 229 4.59 8.20 3.69
C ILE A 229 5.87 8.51 2.93
N ALA A 230 6.13 7.83 1.81
CA ALA A 230 7.21 8.20 0.90
C ALA A 230 6.97 9.57 0.25
N GLU A 231 5.74 9.84 -0.18
CA GLU A 231 5.33 11.13 -0.72
C GLU A 231 5.37 12.23 0.36
N PHE A 232 4.90 11.93 1.56
CA PHE A 232 5.02 12.80 2.72
C PHE A 232 6.48 13.16 3.05
N ASN A 233 7.37 12.17 3.10
CA ASN A 233 8.79 12.41 3.36
C ASN A 233 9.43 13.26 2.26
N ALA A 234 9.15 12.96 1.00
CA ALA A 234 9.63 13.76 -0.14
C ALA A 234 9.14 15.22 -0.05
N MET A 235 7.91 15.45 0.40
CA MET A 235 7.40 16.81 0.62
C MET A 235 8.04 17.50 1.83
N ARG A 236 8.32 16.78 2.92
CA ARG A 236 9.04 17.32 4.09
C ARG A 236 10.45 17.76 3.76
N GLU A 237 11.13 17.05 2.86
CA GLU A 237 12.48 17.40 2.38
C GLU A 237 12.46 18.48 1.28
N SER A 238 11.28 18.90 0.82
CA SER A 238 11.13 19.91 -0.23
C SER A 238 11.22 21.35 0.31
N LYS A 239 11.25 22.34 -0.60
CA LYS A 239 11.21 23.78 -0.25
C LYS A 239 9.98 24.20 0.57
N HIS A 240 8.91 23.41 0.53
CA HIS A 240 7.62 23.75 1.17
C HIS A 240 7.14 22.58 2.05
N PRO A 241 7.77 22.37 3.23
CA PRO A 241 7.50 21.22 4.10
C PRO A 241 6.06 21.18 4.64
N TRP A 242 5.40 22.34 4.76
CA TRP A 242 4.00 22.44 5.19
C TRP A 242 3.04 21.62 4.31
N ARG A 243 3.39 21.41 3.02
CA ARG A 243 2.59 20.61 2.08
C ARG A 243 2.45 19.17 2.52
N ALA A 244 3.47 18.62 3.18
CA ALA A 244 3.43 17.25 3.70
C ALA A 244 2.33 17.11 4.76
N TYR A 245 2.29 18.04 5.72
CA TYR A 245 1.29 18.04 6.78
C TYR A 245 -0.11 18.33 6.24
N LEU A 246 -0.26 19.27 5.30
CA LEU A 246 -1.56 19.48 4.65
C LEU A 246 -2.02 18.20 3.94
N TYR A 247 -1.16 17.56 3.16
CA TYR A 247 -1.50 16.32 2.46
C TYR A 247 -1.92 15.20 3.42
N ALA A 248 -1.17 15.01 4.51
CA ALA A 248 -1.48 14.00 5.51
C ALA A 248 -2.82 14.29 6.21
N SER A 249 -3.00 15.51 6.70
CA SER A 249 -4.22 15.93 7.39
C SER A 249 -5.44 15.87 6.47
N THR A 250 -5.31 16.25 5.19
CA THR A 250 -6.41 16.13 4.21
C THR A 250 -6.76 14.67 3.94
N THR A 251 -5.78 13.80 3.73
CA THR A 251 -6.02 12.37 3.43
C THR A 251 -6.69 11.67 4.63
N MET A 252 -6.18 11.89 5.84
CA MET A 252 -6.74 11.32 7.08
C MET A 252 -8.09 11.94 7.41
N GLY A 253 -8.20 13.27 7.40
CA GLY A 253 -9.41 13.99 7.77
C GLY A 253 -10.59 13.66 6.86
N ILE A 254 -10.40 13.67 5.53
CA ILE A 254 -11.48 13.31 4.59
C ILE A 254 -11.90 11.86 4.79
N SER A 255 -10.94 10.92 4.90
CA SER A 255 -11.25 9.49 5.08
C SER A 255 -12.01 9.22 6.38
N PHE A 256 -11.63 9.91 7.46
CA PHE A 256 -12.25 9.75 8.76
C PHE A 256 -13.64 10.39 8.82
N VAL A 257 -13.81 11.61 8.30
CA VAL A 257 -15.12 12.28 8.25
C VAL A 257 -16.11 11.49 7.40
N LEU A 258 -15.71 11.05 6.20
CA LEU A 258 -16.57 10.19 5.37
C LEU A 258 -16.85 8.84 6.06
N GLY A 259 -15.84 8.26 6.72
CA GLY A 259 -16.01 7.06 7.53
C GLY A 259 -17.03 7.22 8.65
N ILE A 260 -17.04 8.34 9.36
CA ILE A 260 -18.06 8.64 10.39
C ILE A 260 -19.46 8.64 9.77
N LEU A 261 -19.61 9.30 8.62
CA LEU A 261 -20.90 9.37 7.93
C LEU A 261 -21.39 8.01 7.42
N ILE A 262 -20.47 7.16 6.94
CA ILE A 262 -20.80 5.88 6.31
C ILE A 262 -20.92 4.74 7.35
N TYR A 263 -20.17 4.79 8.44
CA TYR A 263 -20.08 3.72 9.44
C TYR A 263 -20.62 4.14 10.80
N ASN A 264 -20.00 5.11 11.47
CA ASN A 264 -20.37 5.48 12.83
C ASN A 264 -21.83 5.94 12.94
N VAL A 265 -22.30 6.81 12.04
CA VAL A 265 -23.66 7.34 12.06
C VAL A 265 -24.70 6.21 11.92
N PRO A 266 -24.62 5.31 10.92
CA PRO A 266 -25.50 4.15 10.86
C PRO A 266 -25.44 3.25 12.11
N VAL A 267 -24.25 2.99 12.63
CA VAL A 267 -24.06 2.14 13.82
C VAL A 267 -24.75 2.76 15.04
N TRP A 268 -24.56 4.06 15.29
CA TRP A 268 -25.21 4.77 16.40
C TRP A 268 -26.72 4.89 16.24
N THR A 269 -27.20 5.21 15.04
CA THR A 269 -28.63 5.48 14.79
C THR A 269 -29.47 4.21 14.76
N LYS A 270 -28.92 3.11 14.24
CA LYS A 270 -29.63 1.81 14.15
C LYS A 270 -29.31 0.87 15.31
N GLY A 271 -28.35 1.23 16.17
CA GLY A 271 -27.98 0.41 17.32
C GLY A 271 -27.37 -0.93 16.93
N PHE A 272 -26.62 -0.98 15.83
CA PHE A 272 -25.91 -2.20 15.44
C PHE A 272 -24.81 -2.48 16.47
N ALA A 273 -25.06 -3.45 17.36
CA ALA A 273 -24.07 -3.92 18.34
C ALA A 273 -22.97 -4.70 17.61
#